data_AF-A0AAV2SG68-F1
#
_entry.id   AF-A0AAV2SG68-F1
#
_cell.length_a   1.000
_cell.length_b   1.000
_cell.length_c   1.000
_cell.angle_alpha   90.00
_cell.angle_beta   90.00
_cell.angle_gamma   90.00
#
_symmetry.space_group_name_H-M   'P 1'
#
loop_
_entity.id
_entity.type
_entity.pdbx_description
1 polymer ?
#
loop_
_entity_poly.entity_id
_entity_poly.type
_entity_poly.pdbx_seq_one_letter_code
_entity_poly.pdbx_strand_id
1 'polypeptide(L)'
;SLKRAHKLEPQNPELHTCFVRFLQHRQEKFGSDAESPVAQVINLELNNLLTNTDPTQLNEDFLNKHQESIAHRLQAARSMVLLDSIQRERAINIGTSLESHLQGRILPNLVKVLEWLEGNEFKGSCDEISLYKSQCNAVIPHALAFRAPSAIIPNSDTNSTMNHNHTDAPDS
;
A
#
# COMPACT_ATOMS: atom_id res chain seq x y z
N SER A 1 -1.21 -24.40 5.28
CA SER A 1 -2.12 -23.95 6.35
C SER A 1 -1.43 -22.87 7.18
N LEU A 2 -2.20 -21.96 7.80
CA LEU A 2 -1.68 -20.86 8.61
C LEU A 2 -0.66 -21.32 9.67
N LYS A 3 -1.00 -22.40 10.39
CA LYS A 3 -0.11 -23.01 11.39
C LYS A 3 1.25 -23.44 10.83
N ARG A 4 1.30 -23.99 9.62
CA ARG A 4 2.56 -24.41 8.98
C ARG A 4 3.37 -23.20 8.53
N ALA A 5 2.72 -22.21 7.91
CA ALA A 5 3.37 -20.97 7.50
C ALA A 5 3.96 -20.23 8.71
N HIS A 6 3.21 -20.15 9.81
CA HIS A 6 3.67 -19.54 11.06
C HIS A 6 4.87 -20.26 11.68
N LYS A 7 4.93 -21.60 11.59
CA LYS A 7 6.09 -22.37 12.06
C LYS A 7 7.35 -22.14 11.22
N LEU A 8 7.20 -21.86 9.93
CA LEU A 8 8.33 -21.64 9.02
C LEU A 8 8.85 -20.21 9.13
N GLU A 9 7.95 -19.23 9.12
CA GLU A 9 8.31 -17.81 9.13
C GLU A 9 7.30 -17.00 9.97
N PRO A 10 7.45 -16.99 11.31
CA PRO A 10 6.50 -16.33 12.21
C PRO A 10 6.38 -14.82 11.99
N GLN A 11 7.43 -14.18 11.47
CA GLN A 11 7.50 -12.73 11.23
C GLN A 11 7.20 -12.35 9.77
N ASN A 12 6.61 -13.25 8.97
CA ASN A 12 6.25 -12.91 7.60
C ASN A 12 5.10 -11.88 7.60
N PRO A 13 5.25 -10.70 6.97
CA PRO A 13 4.20 -9.68 6.96
C PRO A 13 2.88 -10.14 6.35
N GLU A 14 2.92 -10.90 5.26
CA GLU A 14 1.72 -11.35 4.53
C GLU A 14 0.88 -12.32 5.41
N LEU A 15 1.54 -13.06 6.30
CA LEU A 15 0.89 -14.00 7.18
C LEU A 15 -0.03 -13.30 8.19
N HIS A 16 0.33 -12.08 8.61
CA HIS A 16 -0.47 -11.28 9.54
C HIS A 16 -1.88 -11.01 9.01
N THR A 17 -1.99 -10.50 7.79
CA THR A 17 -3.30 -10.22 7.18
C THR A 17 -4.12 -11.50 7.00
N CYS A 18 -3.49 -12.65 6.74
CA CYS A 18 -4.20 -13.92 6.72
C CYS A 18 -4.78 -14.31 8.10
N PHE A 19 -4.06 -14.05 9.19
CA PHE A 19 -4.58 -14.27 10.55
C PHE A 19 -5.72 -13.32 10.88
N VAL A 20 -5.58 -12.03 10.56
CA VAL A 20 -6.65 -11.03 10.77
C VAL A 20 -7.93 -11.43 10.02
N ARG A 21 -7.82 -11.76 8.73
CA ARG A 21 -8.96 -12.25 7.91
C ARG A 21 -9.61 -13.49 8.51
N PHE A 22 -8.81 -14.43 9.02
CA PHE A 22 -9.32 -15.63 9.65
C PHE A 22 -10.08 -15.33 10.95
N LEU A 23 -9.55 -14.45 11.80
CA LEU A 23 -10.19 -14.04 13.03
C LEU A 23 -11.50 -13.29 12.79
N GLN A 24 -11.53 -12.36 11.82
CA GLN A 24 -12.73 -11.64 11.40
C GLN A 24 -13.80 -12.60 10.88
N HIS A 25 -13.44 -13.47 9.93
CA HIS A 25 -14.38 -14.46 9.39
C HIS A 25 -14.93 -15.40 10.48
N ARG A 26 -14.11 -15.78 11.45
CA ARG A 26 -14.55 -16.58 12.61
C ARG A 26 -15.56 -15.80 13.45
N GLN A 27 -15.30 -14.53 13.76
CA GLN A 27 -16.23 -13.70 14.54
C GLN A 27 -17.57 -13.54 13.83
N GLU A 28 -17.57 -13.31 12.51
CA GLU A 28 -18.78 -13.22 11.70
C GLU A 28 -19.57 -14.54 11.68
N LYS A 29 -18.88 -15.67 11.54
CA LYS A 29 -19.51 -16.98 11.34
C LYS A 29 -19.93 -17.67 12.65
N PHE A 30 -19.17 -17.48 13.71
CA PHE A 30 -19.35 -18.19 14.99
C PHE A 30 -19.65 -17.26 16.16
N GLY A 31 -19.80 -15.95 15.93
CA GLY A 31 -20.09 -14.97 16.99
C GLY A 31 -21.35 -15.31 17.80
N SER A 32 -22.33 -15.98 17.19
CA SER A 32 -23.54 -16.47 17.86
C SER A 32 -23.50 -17.95 18.27
N ASP A 33 -22.48 -18.71 17.84
CA ASP A 33 -22.42 -20.18 17.96
C ASP A 33 -21.08 -20.65 18.57
N ALA A 34 -20.57 -19.82 19.51
CA ALA A 34 -19.26 -19.96 20.13
C ALA A 34 -19.07 -21.27 20.93
N GLU A 35 -20.17 -21.96 21.26
CA GLU A 35 -20.15 -23.20 22.03
C GLU A 35 -20.03 -24.47 21.18
N SER A 36 -20.10 -24.36 19.84
CA SER A 36 -19.96 -25.55 18.99
C SER A 36 -18.59 -26.24 19.21
N PRO A 37 -18.51 -27.59 19.20
CA PRO A 37 -17.24 -28.30 19.36
C PRO A 37 -16.16 -27.86 18.36
N VAL A 38 -16.58 -27.47 17.15
CA VAL A 38 -15.69 -26.95 16.11
C VAL A 38 -15.12 -25.58 16.52
N ALA A 39 -15.95 -24.67 17.04
CA ALA A 39 -15.49 -23.37 17.54
C ALA A 39 -14.52 -23.53 18.71
N GLN A 40 -14.76 -24.47 19.63
CA GLN A 40 -13.86 -24.75 20.76
C GLN A 40 -12.47 -25.19 20.32
N VAL A 41 -12.38 -26.13 19.37
CA VAL A 41 -11.08 -26.59 18.84
C VAL A 41 -10.35 -25.46 18.12
N ILE A 42 -11.05 -24.65 17.33
CA ILE A 42 -10.48 -23.48 16.66
C ILE A 42 -9.94 -22.48 17.68
N ASN A 43 -10.69 -22.20 18.75
CA ASN A 43 -10.28 -21.27 19.80
C ASN A 43 -9.04 -21.75 20.55
N LEU A 44 -8.99 -23.04 20.91
CA LEU A 44 -7.82 -23.63 21.55
C LEU A 44 -6.58 -23.51 20.66
N GLU A 45 -6.71 -23.81 19.37
CA GLU A 45 -5.61 -23.69 18.41
C GLU A 45 -5.16 -22.23 18.22
N LEU A 46 -6.09 -21.28 18.15
CA LEU A 46 -5.78 -19.86 18.02
C LEU A 46 -5.06 -19.30 19.25
N ASN A 47 -5.51 -19.65 20.46
CA ASN A 47 -4.85 -19.22 21.70
C ASN A 47 -3.42 -19.76 21.83
N ASN A 48 -3.13 -20.91 21.20
CA ASN A 48 -1.78 -21.47 21.14
C ASN A 48 -0.91 -20.82 20.05
N LEU A 49 -1.52 -20.19 19.05
CA LEU A 49 -0.81 -19.63 17.90
C LEU A 49 -0.63 -18.12 17.97
N LEU A 50 -1.58 -17.41 18.57
CA LEU A 50 -1.65 -15.96 18.56
C LEU A 50 -1.63 -15.41 19.98
N THR A 51 -0.97 -14.28 20.15
CA THR A 51 -0.91 -13.55 21.42
C THR A 51 -2.25 -12.92 21.76
N ASN A 52 -3.05 -12.59 20.74
CA ASN A 52 -4.39 -12.04 20.89
C ASN A 52 -5.33 -12.62 19.83
N THR A 53 -6.59 -12.85 20.21
CA THR A 53 -7.64 -13.34 19.30
C THR A 53 -8.67 -12.26 18.94
N ASP A 54 -8.55 -11.07 19.52
CA ASP A 54 -9.19 -9.87 19.01
C ASP A 54 -8.38 -9.33 17.81
N PRO A 55 -8.96 -9.28 16.61
CA PRO A 55 -8.22 -8.92 15.40
C PRO A 55 -7.75 -7.46 15.40
N THR A 56 -8.49 -6.56 16.05
CA THR A 56 -8.12 -5.14 16.15
C THR A 56 -6.90 -4.99 17.04
N GLN A 57 -6.92 -5.57 18.25
CA GLN A 57 -5.77 -5.53 19.16
C GLN A 57 -4.58 -6.28 18.59
N LEU A 58 -4.79 -7.44 17.94
CA LEU A 58 -3.72 -8.16 17.24
C LEU A 58 -3.03 -7.28 16.19
N ASN A 59 -3.80 -6.45 15.47
CA ASN A 59 -3.26 -5.55 14.47
C ASN A 59 -2.48 -4.38 15.08
N GLU A 60 -2.96 -3.79 16.18
CA GLU A 60 -2.24 -2.75 16.93
C GLU A 60 -0.93 -3.29 17.50
N ASP A 61 -0.94 -4.47 18.12
CA ASP A 61 0.24 -5.11 18.69
C ASP A 61 1.29 -5.39 17.60
N PHE A 62 0.83 -5.89 16.44
CA PHE A 62 1.67 -6.12 15.28
C PHE A 62 2.30 -4.82 14.76
N LEU A 63 1.51 -3.75 14.61
CA LEU A 63 2.03 -2.46 14.18
C LEU A 63 3.07 -1.93 15.18
N ASN A 64 2.76 -1.96 16.47
CA ASN A 64 3.64 -1.47 17.54
C ASN A 64 4.98 -2.20 17.58
N LYS A 65 4.99 -3.49 17.27
CA LYS A 65 6.20 -4.31 17.21
C LYS A 65 7.05 -4.06 15.95
N HIS A 66 6.42 -3.63 14.85
CA HIS A 66 7.05 -3.55 13.53
C HIS A 66 7.00 -2.15 12.90
N GLN A 67 7.00 -1.10 13.74
CA GLN A 67 6.82 0.30 13.34
C GLN A 67 7.81 0.79 12.29
N GLU A 68 9.01 0.23 12.23
CA GLU A 68 10.06 0.68 11.33
C GLU A 68 10.02 -0.02 9.96
N SER A 69 9.27 -1.12 9.79
CA SER A 69 9.32 -1.90 8.54
C SER A 69 8.16 -1.56 7.61
N ILE A 70 8.45 -1.02 6.42
CA ILE A 70 7.43 -0.71 5.40
C ILE A 70 6.54 -1.90 5.08
N ALA A 71 7.11 -3.10 4.88
CA ALA A 71 6.32 -4.30 4.57
C ALA A 71 5.33 -4.67 5.68
N HIS A 72 5.71 -4.55 6.96
CA HIS A 72 4.81 -4.82 8.09
C HIS A 72 3.76 -3.72 8.24
N ARG A 73 4.16 -2.44 8.14
CA ARG A 73 3.23 -1.31 8.19
C ARG A 73 2.14 -1.39 7.11
N LEU A 74 2.50 -1.82 5.89
CA LEU A 74 1.52 -2.05 4.81
C LEU A 74 0.47 -3.10 5.21
N GLN A 75 0.90 -4.22 5.79
CA GLN A 75 -0.03 -5.29 6.19
C GLN A 75 -0.87 -4.90 7.40
N ALA A 76 -0.32 -4.07 8.30
CA ALA A 76 -1.09 -3.46 9.38
C ALA A 76 -2.17 -2.50 8.83
N ALA A 77 -1.80 -1.65 7.86
CA ALA A 77 -2.72 -0.72 7.20
C ALA A 77 -3.84 -1.45 6.42
N ARG A 78 -3.50 -2.49 5.66
CA ARG A 78 -4.48 -3.39 5.01
C ARG A 78 -5.48 -3.95 6.02
N SER A 79 -4.95 -4.47 7.12
CA SER A 79 -5.76 -5.04 8.20
C SER A 79 -6.63 -3.99 8.90
N MET A 80 -6.18 -2.74 9.04
CA MET A 80 -7.01 -1.64 9.57
C MET A 80 -8.24 -1.40 8.71
N VAL A 81 -8.08 -1.22 7.40
CA VAL A 81 -9.20 -0.96 6.48
C VAL A 81 -10.14 -2.15 6.38
N LEU A 82 -9.60 -3.37 6.45
CA LEU A 82 -10.37 -4.60 6.47
C LEU A 82 -11.28 -4.71 7.69
N LEU A 83 -10.77 -4.32 8.87
CA LEU A 83 -11.50 -4.43 10.14
C LEU A 83 -12.47 -3.28 10.36
N ASP A 84 -12.07 -2.05 10.01
CA ASP A 84 -12.90 -0.87 10.17
C ASP A 84 -12.58 0.17 9.09
N SER A 85 -13.56 0.40 8.21
CA SER A 85 -13.47 1.40 7.14
C SER A 85 -13.26 2.84 7.64
N ILE A 86 -13.64 3.15 8.89
CA ILE A 86 -13.41 4.48 9.50
C ILE A 86 -11.91 4.73 9.67
N GLN A 87 -11.10 3.69 9.82
CA GLN A 87 -9.65 3.80 9.95
C GLN A 87 -8.93 4.06 8.62
N ARG A 88 -9.65 4.28 7.52
CA ARG A 88 -9.07 4.53 6.19
C ARG A 88 -7.97 5.59 6.20
N GLU A 89 -8.25 6.75 6.79
CA GLU A 89 -7.29 7.87 6.82
C GLU A 89 -6.02 7.53 7.62
N ARG A 90 -6.19 6.86 8.76
CA ARG A 90 -5.06 6.36 9.56
C ARG A 90 -4.24 5.33 8.78
N ALA A 91 -4.93 4.41 8.10
CA ALA A 91 -4.30 3.34 7.34
C ALA A 91 -3.45 3.88 6.17
N ILE A 92 -3.95 4.86 5.41
CA ILE A 92 -3.16 5.44 4.31
C ILE A 92 -1.91 6.16 4.83
N ASN A 93 -2.02 6.92 5.92
CA ASN A 93 -0.88 7.61 6.52
C ASN A 93 0.21 6.63 6.98
N ILE A 94 -0.18 5.48 7.53
CA ILE A 94 0.75 4.43 7.96
C ILE A 94 1.35 3.69 6.76
N GLY A 95 0.50 3.27 5.82
CA GLY A 95 0.90 2.41 4.69
C GLY A 95 1.76 3.13 3.65
N THR A 96 1.61 4.45 3.51
CA THR A 96 2.31 5.25 2.48
C THR A 96 3.49 6.06 3.00
N SER A 97 3.72 6.13 4.32
CA SER A 97 4.85 6.89 4.89
C SER A 97 6.20 6.29 4.46
N LEU A 98 7.09 7.16 3.97
CA LEU A 98 8.44 6.84 3.45
C LEU A 98 9.55 7.57 4.21
N GLU A 99 9.33 7.84 5.50
CA GLU A 99 10.28 8.49 6.39
C GLU A 99 11.67 7.83 6.36
N SER A 100 12.71 8.63 6.56
CA SER A 100 14.10 8.21 6.35
C SER A 100 14.55 7.08 7.26
N HIS A 101 14.00 6.99 8.47
CA HIS A 101 14.32 5.97 9.46
C HIS A 101 13.69 4.60 9.14
N LEU A 102 12.73 4.55 8.20
CA LEU A 102 12.03 3.31 7.88
C LEU A 102 12.90 2.34 7.09
N GLN A 103 12.82 1.08 7.48
CA GLN A 103 13.47 -0.05 6.86
C GLN A 103 12.66 -0.57 5.67
N GLY A 104 13.37 -1.08 4.66
CA GLY A 104 12.73 -1.66 3.47
C GLY A 104 12.25 -0.63 2.45
N ARG A 105 12.90 0.53 2.36
CA ARG A 105 12.72 1.55 1.30
C ARG A 105 13.33 1.07 -0.03
N ILE A 106 12.89 -0.11 -0.48
CA ILE A 106 13.35 -0.79 -1.69
C ILE A 106 12.20 -0.93 -2.68
N LEU A 107 12.53 -0.98 -3.97
CA LEU A 107 11.55 -1.00 -5.06
C LEU A 107 10.41 -2.03 -4.86
N PRO A 108 10.66 -3.30 -4.51
CA PRO A 108 9.58 -4.28 -4.35
C PRO A 108 8.54 -3.89 -3.29
N ASN A 109 8.98 -3.31 -2.17
CA ASN A 109 8.06 -2.90 -1.10
C ASN A 109 7.23 -1.69 -1.53
N LEU A 110 7.85 -0.71 -2.19
CA LEU A 110 7.15 0.48 -2.66
C LEU A 110 6.12 0.14 -3.74
N VAL A 111 6.45 -0.80 -4.64
CA VAL A 111 5.51 -1.30 -5.65
C VAL A 111 4.33 -2.00 -4.97
N LYS A 112 4.53 -2.82 -3.94
CA LYS A 112 3.43 -3.46 -3.21
C LYS A 112 2.49 -2.46 -2.53
N VAL A 113 3.01 -1.35 -2.01
CA VAL A 113 2.17 -0.27 -1.45
C VAL A 113 1.38 0.39 -2.58
N LEU A 114 2.01 0.66 -3.72
CA LEU A 114 1.32 1.23 -4.89
C LEU A 114 0.20 0.31 -5.40
N GLU A 115 0.47 -0.99 -5.54
CA GLU A 115 -0.51 -2.00 -5.93
C GLU A 115 -1.69 -2.07 -4.94
N TRP A 116 -1.43 -1.88 -3.64
CA TRP A 116 -2.48 -1.79 -2.63
C TRP A 116 -3.35 -0.55 -2.83
N LEU A 117 -2.74 0.62 -3.08
CA LEU A 117 -3.47 1.87 -3.35
C LEU A 117 -4.32 1.76 -4.61
N GLU A 118 -3.76 1.24 -5.71
CA GLU A 118 -4.46 1.07 -6.99
C GLU A 118 -5.47 -0.09 -6.98
N GLY A 119 -5.29 -1.04 -6.05
CA GLY A 119 -6.10 -2.25 -5.95
C GLY A 119 -7.49 -2.02 -5.38
N ASN A 120 -8.36 -3.03 -5.58
CA ASN A 120 -9.73 -3.02 -5.08
C ASN A 120 -9.85 -3.04 -3.56
N GLU A 121 -8.78 -3.40 -2.85
CA GLU A 121 -8.76 -3.45 -1.38
C GLU A 121 -8.78 -2.04 -0.78
N PHE A 122 -7.95 -1.12 -1.28
CA PHE A 122 -7.93 0.25 -0.79
C PHE A 122 -8.73 1.21 -1.66
N LYS A 123 -8.61 1.12 -3.00
CA LYS A 123 -9.20 2.09 -3.95
C LYS A 123 -8.79 3.52 -3.61
N GLY A 124 -7.51 3.81 -3.72
CA GLY A 124 -6.96 5.14 -3.53
C GLY A 124 -7.51 6.12 -4.56
N SER A 125 -7.65 7.39 -4.17
CA SER A 125 -7.96 8.47 -5.09
C SER A 125 -6.79 8.71 -6.05
N CYS A 126 -7.06 9.39 -7.17
CA CYS A 126 -6.00 9.78 -8.11
C CYS A 126 -4.93 10.65 -7.43
N ASP A 127 -5.33 11.49 -6.48
CA ASP A 127 -4.42 12.36 -5.72
C ASP A 127 -3.56 11.55 -4.75
N GLU A 128 -4.14 10.60 -4.02
CA GLU A 128 -3.41 9.69 -3.12
C GLU A 128 -2.34 8.88 -3.88
N ILE A 129 -2.71 8.33 -5.04
CA ILE A 129 -1.80 7.56 -5.90
C ILE A 129 -0.70 8.46 -6.47
N SER A 130 -1.05 9.66 -6.95
CA SER A 130 -0.08 10.58 -7.55
C SER A 130 0.92 11.12 -6.52
N LEU A 131 0.43 11.43 -5.31
CA LEU A 131 1.26 11.84 -4.19
C LEU A 131 2.26 10.73 -3.82
N TYR A 132 1.79 9.49 -3.69
CA TYR A 132 2.66 8.38 -3.35
C TYR A 132 3.71 8.11 -4.43
N LYS A 133 3.34 8.16 -5.72
CA LYS A 133 4.28 8.04 -6.85
C LYS A 133 5.35 9.14 -6.80
N SER A 134 4.96 10.38 -6.54
CA SER A 134 5.90 11.50 -6.40
C SER A 134 6.91 11.27 -5.27
N GLN A 135 6.42 10.85 -4.10
CA GLN A 135 7.28 10.51 -2.96
C GLN A 135 8.22 9.35 -3.29
N CYS A 136 7.73 8.29 -3.92
CA CYS A 136 8.56 7.15 -4.33
C CYS A 136 9.61 7.55 -5.37
N ASN A 137 9.31 8.46 -6.29
CA ASN A 137 10.28 8.98 -7.26
C ASN A 137 11.44 9.72 -6.57
N ALA A 138 11.17 10.46 -5.49
CA ALA A 138 12.24 11.07 -4.70
C ALA A 138 13.14 10.05 -3.97
N VAL A 139 12.61 8.88 -3.60
CA VAL A 139 13.38 7.79 -2.98
C VAL A 139 14.16 6.97 -4.00
N ILE A 140 13.54 6.68 -5.16
CA ILE A 140 14.11 5.82 -6.22
C ILE A 140 13.86 6.47 -7.59
N PRO A 141 14.65 7.48 -8.00
CA PRO A 141 14.38 8.31 -9.18
C PRO A 141 14.26 7.56 -10.51
N HIS A 142 14.96 6.43 -10.64
CA HIS A 142 15.05 5.65 -11.87
C HIS A 142 13.97 4.57 -12.01
N ALA A 143 13.08 4.41 -11.02
CA ALA A 143 12.04 3.41 -11.06
C ALA A 143 10.91 3.82 -12.02
N LEU A 144 10.73 3.05 -13.10
CA LEU A 144 9.67 3.28 -14.10
C LEU A 144 8.26 3.25 -13.51
N ALA A 145 8.03 2.46 -12.47
CA ALA A 145 6.75 2.32 -11.79
C ALA A 145 6.22 3.64 -11.18
N PHE A 146 7.11 4.61 -10.90
CA PHE A 146 6.77 5.87 -10.23
C PHE A 146 6.94 7.10 -11.14
N ARG A 147 7.14 6.89 -12.45
CA ARG A 147 7.35 7.99 -13.38
C ARG A 147 6.05 8.79 -13.51
N ALA A 148 6.16 10.12 -13.36
CA ALA A 148 5.06 10.99 -13.75
C ALA A 148 4.75 10.78 -15.25
N PRO A 149 3.47 10.83 -15.66
CA PRO A 149 3.15 10.88 -17.08
C PRO A 149 3.94 12.05 -17.68
N SER A 150 4.78 11.74 -18.67
CA SER A 150 5.65 12.75 -19.26
C SER A 150 4.75 13.83 -19.84
N ALA A 151 4.87 15.05 -19.31
CA ALA A 151 4.18 16.20 -19.89
C ALA A 151 4.56 16.24 -21.38
N ILE A 152 3.57 16.06 -22.26
CA ILE A 152 3.73 16.24 -23.69
C ILE A 152 4.13 17.71 -23.84
N ILE A 153 5.42 17.98 -24.08
CA ILE A 153 5.88 19.29 -24.51
C ILE A 153 5.38 19.40 -25.95
N PRO A 154 4.45 20.31 -26.29
CA PRO A 154 4.21 20.61 -27.69
C PRO A 154 5.50 21.27 -28.18
N ASN A 155 6.23 20.60 -29.07
CA ASN A 155 7.25 21.25 -29.87
C ASN A 155 6.55 22.33 -30.69
N SER A 156 6.63 23.58 -30.23
CA SER A 156 6.38 24.73 -31.07
C SER A 156 7.62 24.91 -31.94
N ASP A 157 7.59 24.29 -33.11
CA ASP A 157 8.58 24.49 -34.16
C ASP A 157 8.78 26.00 -34.41
N THR A 158 10.04 26.39 -34.33
CA THR A 158 10.54 27.71 -34.68
C THR A 158 10.36 27.94 -36.18
N ASN A 159 9.31 28.67 -36.58
CA ASN A 159 9.28 29.34 -37.88
C ASN A 159 9.68 30.81 -37.72
N SER A 160 10.99 31.05 -37.82
CA SER A 160 11.54 32.37 -38.15
C SER A 160 11.22 32.69 -39.61
N THR A 161 10.16 33.46 -39.86
CA THR A 161 10.01 34.17 -41.14
C THR A 161 10.80 35.48 -41.07
N MET A 162 12.01 35.46 -41.63
CA MET A 162 12.76 36.67 -41.97
C MET A 162 11.98 37.44 -43.04
N ASN A 163 11.44 38.61 -42.68
CA ASN A 163 10.90 39.56 -43.64
C ASN A 163 12.06 40.47 -44.11
N HIS A 164 12.56 40.26 -45.32
CA HIS A 164 13.41 41.23 -46.01
C HIS A 164 12.61 41.81 -47.19
N ASN A 165 12.08 43.01 -47.00
CA ASN A 165 11.58 43.84 -48.09
C ASN A 165 12.79 44.44 -48.82
N HIS A 166 13.09 43.93 -50.01
CA HIS A 166 13.93 44.63 -50.98
C HIS A 166 13.03 45.09 -52.13
N THR A 167 12.86 46.41 -52.21
CA THR A 167 12.12 47.08 -53.28
C THR A 167 13.08 47.30 -54.44
N ASP A 168 12.88 46.58 -55.56
CA ASP A 168 13.55 46.89 -56.82
C ASP A 168 12.50 47.35 -57.84
N ALA A 169 12.73 48.55 -58.38
CA ALA A 169 12.18 48.99 -59.65
C ALA A 169 12.86 48.19 -60.80
N PRO A 170 12.26 48.16 -62.00
CA PRO A 170 12.91 48.96 -63.02
C PRO A 170 11.98 49.64 -64.03
N ASP A 171 12.62 50.64 -64.63
CA ASP A 171 12.33 51.49 -65.76
C ASP A 171 12.19 50.69 -67.08
N SER A 172 11.20 51.05 -67.92
CA SER A 172 11.17 51.00 -69.39
C SER A 172 9.83 51.52 -69.93
#